data_AF-A0A380P247-F1
#
_entry.id   AF-A0A380P247-F1
#
_cell.length_a   1.000
_cell.length_b   1.000
_cell.length_c   1.000
_cell.angle_alpha   90.00
_cell.angle_beta   90.00
_cell.angle_gamma   90.00
#
_symmetry.space_group_name_H-M   'P 1'
#
loop_
_entity.id
_entity.type
_entity.pdbx_description
1 polymer ?
#
loop_
_entity_poly.entity_id
_entity_poly.type
_entity_poly.pdbx_seq_one_letter_code
_entity_poly.pdbx_strand_id
1 'polypeptide(L)' 'MKSMQIAIDGPASAGKSTIAKILANDLDYVYVDTGAMYRVVTLAALQAGIDPNDEQAVTDLLPNVKSHLSQGRQHNTCT' A
#
# COMPACT_ATOMS: atom_id res chain seq x y z
N MET A 1 -17.91 -7.67 -17.34
CA MET A 1 -17.14 -6.45 -17.70
C MET A 1 -15.72 -6.61 -17.18
N LYS A 2 -14.71 -6.23 -17.95
CA LYS A 2 -13.29 -6.43 -17.58
C LYS A 2 -12.81 -5.22 -16.76
N SER A 3 -12.46 -5.44 -15.50
CA SER A 3 -11.78 -4.45 -14.66
C SER A 3 -10.42 -4.14 -15.27
N MET A 4 -10.11 -2.88 -15.53
CA MET A 4 -8.77 -2.45 -15.93
C MET A 4 -7.87 -2.40 -14.69
N GLN A 5 -6.58 -2.69 -14.86
CA GLN A 5 -5.57 -2.59 -13.81
C GLN A 5 -4.43 -1.72 -14.34
N ILE A 6 -3.99 -0.75 -13.55
CA ILE A 6 -2.97 0.24 -13.94
C ILE A 6 -1.79 0.10 -12.98
N ALA A 7 -0.62 -0.25 -13.52
CA ALA A 7 0.65 -0.26 -12.77
C ALA A 7 1.41 1.05 -13.05
N ILE A 8 2.01 1.63 -12.00
CA ILE A 8 2.78 2.89 -12.07
C ILE A 8 4.15 2.66 -11.45
N ASP A 9 5.16 2.45 -12.30
CA ASP A 9 6.54 2.14 -11.91
C ASP A 9 7.52 3.26 -12.27
N GLY A 10 8.65 3.30 -11.57
CA GLY A 10 9.69 4.32 -11.73
C GLY A 10 10.52 4.52 -10.45
N PRO A 11 11.59 5.33 -10.48
CA PRO A 11 12.53 5.45 -9.37
C PRO A 11 11.88 6.00 -8.09
N ALA A 12 12.51 5.74 -6.94
CA ALA A 12 12.09 6.35 -5.68
C ALA A 12 12.02 7.88 -5.81
N SER A 13 11.07 8.51 -5.12
CA SER A 13 10.86 9.98 -5.14
C SER A 13 10.38 10.60 -6.47
N ALA A 14 10.02 9.80 -7.49
CA ALA A 14 9.46 10.31 -8.75
C ALA A 14 7.98 10.79 -8.68
N GLY A 15 7.38 10.86 -7.49
CA GLY A 15 5.98 11.29 -7.32
C GLY A 15 4.91 10.26 -7.68
N LYS A 16 5.29 8.99 -7.93
CA LYS A 16 4.38 7.90 -8.35
C LYS A 16 3.15 7.75 -7.46
N SER A 17 3.33 7.69 -6.14
CA SER A 17 2.21 7.56 -5.20
C SER A 17 1.27 8.77 -5.23
N THR A 18 1.78 9.96 -5.54
CA THR A 18 0.97 11.16 -5.69
C THR A 18 0.12 11.08 -6.94
N ILE A 19 0.74 10.78 -8.09
CA ILE A 19 0.04 10.66 -9.37
C ILE A 19 -0.96 9.49 -9.35
N ALA A 20 -0.59 8.36 -8.75
CA ALA A 20 -1.47 7.20 -8.63
C ALA A 20 -2.73 7.50 -7.79
N LYS A 21 -2.60 8.29 -6.72
CA LYS A 21 -3.75 8.72 -5.91
C LYS A 21 -4.67 9.66 -6.68
N ILE A 22 -4.11 10.62 -7.41
CA ILE A 22 -4.89 11.55 -8.24
C ILE A 22 -5.64 10.77 -9.33
N LEU A 23 -4.94 9.91 -10.07
CA LEU A 23 -5.53 9.09 -11.13
C LEU A 23 -6.63 8.16 -10.60
N ALA A 24 -6.40 7.52 -9.45
CA ALA A 24 -7.38 6.64 -8.84
C ALA A 24 -8.64 7.41 -8.41
N ASN A 25 -8.49 8.62 -7.88
CA ASN A 25 -9.61 9.48 -7.53
C ASN A 25 -10.40 9.94 -8.78
N ASP A 26 -9.69 10.36 -9.84
CA ASP A 26 -10.30 10.90 -11.05
C ASP A 26 -11.03 9.83 -11.88
N LEU A 27 -10.59 8.57 -11.78
CA LEU A 27 -11.16 7.45 -12.53
C LEU A 27 -12.11 6.56 -11.69
N ASP A 28 -12.29 6.85 -10.40
CA ASP A 28 -13.01 6.00 -9.42
C ASP A 28 -12.41 4.57 -9.30
N TYR A 29 -11.09 4.50 -9.18
CA TYR A 29 -10.33 3.26 -8.97
C TYR A 29 -9.86 3.13 -7.52
N VAL A 30 -9.69 1.89 -7.07
CA VAL A 30 -9.01 1.62 -5.79
C VAL A 30 -7.51 1.85 -5.97
N TYR A 31 -6.95 2.73 -5.13
CA TYR A 31 -5.51 2.91 -5.01
C TYR A 31 -4.91 1.90 -4.02
N VAL A 32 -3.84 1.21 -4.41
CA VAL A 32 -3.10 0.25 -3.56
C VAL A 32 -1.65 0.73 -3.41
N ASP A 33 -1.24 1.07 -2.18
CA ASP A 33 0.15 1.41 -1.85
C ASP A 33 0.89 0.16 -1.35
N THR A 34 1.47 -0.59 -2.30
CA THR A 34 2.27 -1.78 -1.99
C THR A 34 3.48 -1.44 -1.12
N GLY A 35 4.08 -0.26 -1.31
CA GLY A 35 5.20 0.20 -0.50
C GLY A 35 4.83 0.37 0.97
N ALA A 36 3.62 0.87 1.26
CA ALA A 36 3.12 0.95 2.62
C ALA A 36 2.89 -0.43 3.24
N MET A 37 2.41 -1.39 2.46
CA MET A 37 2.24 -2.78 2.93
C MET A 37 3.56 -3.39 3.38
N TYR A 38 4.61 -3.30 2.54
CA TYR A 38 5.95 -3.80 2.91
C TYR A 38 6.49 -3.11 4.17
N ARG A 39 6.35 -1.79 4.28
CA ARG A 39 6.81 -1.04 5.47
C ARG A 39 6.07 -1.46 6.74
N VAL A 40 4.77 -1.74 6.67
CA VAL A 40 3.98 -2.21 7.82
C VAL A 40 4.46 -3.59 8.29
N VAL A 41 4.70 -4.52 7.36
CA VAL A 41 5.24 -5.85 7.71
C VAL A 41 6.63 -5.74 8.34
N THR A 42 7.53 -4.94 7.74
CA THR A 42 8.86 -4.69 8.30
C THR A 42 8.77 -4.10 9.71
N LEU A 43 7.91 -3.11 9.92
CA LEU A 43 7.72 -2.51 11.24
C LEU A 43 7.22 -3.54 12.27
N ALA A 44 6.26 -4.39 11.89
CA ALA A 44 5.75 -5.44 12.77
C ALA A 44 6.85 -6.44 13.17
N ALA A 45 7.71 -6.84 12.21
CA ALA A 45 8.84 -7.73 12.49
C ALA A 45 9.83 -7.09 13.48
N LEU A 46 10.21 -5.83 13.24
CA LEU A 46 11.11 -5.09 14.13
C LEU A 46 10.54 -4.94 15.54
N GLN A 47 9.22 -4.70 15.67
CA GLN A 47 8.55 -4.60 16.97
C GLN A 47 8.45 -5.94 17.71
N ALA A 48 8.37 -7.05 16.97
CA ALA A 48 8.36 -8.40 17.51
C ALA A 48 9.79 -8.94 17.81
N GLY A 49 10.84 -8.18 17.49
CA GLY A 49 12.23 -8.62 17.63
C GLY A 49 12.63 -9.71 16.62
N ILE A 50 11.87 -9.86 15.53
CA ILE A 50 12.14 -10.81 14.45
C ILE A 50 13.09 -10.16 13.45
N ASP A 51 14.12 -10.91 13.01
CA ASP A 51 14.98 -10.48 11.90
C ASP A 51 14.15 -10.40 10.61
N PRO A 52 14.05 -9.23 9.94
CA PRO A 52 13.32 -9.12 8.68
C PRO A 52 13.85 -10.01 7.55
N ASN A 53 15.06 -10.56 7.69
CA ASN A 53 15.65 -11.51 6.75
C ASN A 53 15.30 -12.98 7.05
N ASP A 54 14.66 -13.27 8.19
CA ASP A 54 14.13 -14.61 8.49
C ASP A 54 12.75 -14.77 7.84
N GLU A 55 12.74 -15.32 6.62
CA GLU A 55 11.52 -15.50 5.84
C GLU A 55 10.44 -16.29 6.58
N GLN A 56 10.83 -17.34 7.32
CA GLN A 56 9.86 -18.18 8.02
C GLN A 56 9.26 -17.43 9.20
N ALA A 57 10.08 -16.80 10.03
CA ALA A 57 9.60 -16.03 11.18
C ALA A 57 8.73 -14.83 10.76
N VAL A 58 9.07 -14.15 9.67
CA VAL A 58 8.25 -13.07 9.11
C VAL A 58 6.92 -13.61 8.57
N THR A 59 6.92 -14.77 7.92
CA THR A 59 5.70 -15.41 7.39
C THR A 59 4.75 -15.78 8.53
N ASP A 60 5.28 -16.36 9.61
CA ASP A 60 4.49 -16.75 10.79
C ASP A 60 3.91 -15.54 11.54
N LEU A 61 4.51 -14.36 11.38
CA LEU A 61 4.00 -13.10 11.93
C LEU A 61 2.78 -12.56 11.15
N LEU A 62 2.69 -12.81 9.84
CA LEU A 62 1.70 -12.17 8.95
C LEU A 62 0.24 -12.27 9.43
N PRO A 63 -0.26 -13.40 9.97
CA PRO A 63 -1.63 -13.50 10.47
C PRO A 63 -1.96 -12.50 11.59
N ASN A 64 -0.94 -12.01 12.31
CA ASN A 64 -1.08 -11.05 13.40
C ASN A 64 -0.97 -9.58 12.94
N VAL A 65 -0.53 -9.35 11.69
CA VAL A 65 -0.37 -8.00 11.14
C VAL A 65 -1.71 -7.46 10.66
N LYS A 66 -2.31 -6.58 11.47
CA LYS A 66 -3.52 -5.84 11.07
C LYS A 66 -3.13 -4.62 10.25
N SER A 67 -3.41 -4.64 8.95
CA SER A 67 -3.32 -3.46 8.10
C SER A 67 -4.72 -2.96 7.74
N HIS A 68 -5.01 -1.69 8.02
CA HIS A 68 -6.20 -1.03 7.52
C HIS A 68 -5.84 -0.26 6.26
N LEU A 69 -6.31 -0.74 5.10
CA LEU A 69 -6.25 0.05 3.88
C LEU A 69 -7.39 1.07 3.94
N SER A 70 -7.06 2.30 4.35
CA SER A 70 -7.98 3.41 4.21
C SER A 70 -8.10 3.75 2.72
N GLN A 71 -9.31 3.57 2.19
CA GLN A 71 -9.67 4.02 0.85
C GLN A 71 -9.44 5.54 0.80
N GLY A 72 -8.62 6.02 -0.12
CA GLY A 72 -8.42 7.43 -0.38
C GLY A 72 -9.63 8.06 -1.07
N ARG A 73 -10.84 7.91 -0.53
CA ARG A 73 -12.00 8.71 -0.96
C ARG A 73 -11.92 10.07 -0.27
N GLN A 74 -11.16 11.00 -0.84
CA GLN A 74 -11.41 12.41 -0.61
C GLN A 74 -12.46 12.85 -1.61
N HIS A 75 -13.72 12.75 -1.20
CA HIS A 75 -14.83 13.34 -1.92
C HIS A 75 -14.65 14.87 -1.81
N ASN A 76 -13.93 15.47 -2.76
CA ASN A 76 -13.92 16.92 -2.94
C ASN A 76 -15.23 17.32 -3.63
N THR A 77 -16.36 17.18 -2.92
CA THR A 77 -17.54 17.98 -3.24
C THR A 77 -17.30 19.38 -2.72
N CYS A 78 -16.68 20.20 -3.56
CA CYS A 78 -16.81 21.64 -3.47
C CYS A 78 -18.24 21.97 -3.92
N THR A 79 -19.15 22.18 -2.97
CA THR A 79 -20.33 23.03 -3.15
C THR A 79 -19.92 24.48 -2.95
#